data_AF-A0A418YK48-F1
#
_entry.id   AF-A0A418YK48-F1
#
_cell.length_a   1.000
_cell.length_b   1.000
_cell.length_c   1.000
_cell.angle_alpha   90.00
_cell.angle_beta   90.00
_cell.angle_gamma   90.00
#
_symmetry.space_group_name_H-M   'P 1'
#
loop_
_entity.id
_entity.type
_entity.pdbx_description
1 polymer ?
#
loop_
_entity_poly.entity_id
_entity_poly.type
_entity_poly.pdbx_seq_one_letter_code
_entity_poly.pdbx_strand_id
1 'polypeptide(L)'
;MSAYLLQVLQTSCFLFGVKSVVIFLFIAVATSSDELEKFVIVLSLILLGPSRLLKGGEVTRYVFIITLLLSAQAHAATSQCFGTTSNGSLQGGVALPVSGANFESYSRVAGWVGRTYVHSQVREIMLAAYDELAKSAPEKVFKYAETGFQQGGKFRPHKTHQNGLSVDFMTPVQNDQGKSVHLPTHAFNKFGYNIEFDQQGQYDGLTIDYEAMAAHIVALHRQARQRGYNLWRVIFDPQLQPNLMNTAHGSYLRQHIQFSKKRSWVRHDEHYHVDFAIPCRP
;
A
#
# COMPACT_ATOMS: atom_id res chain seq x y z
N MET A 1 -14.91 -12.49 2.27
CA MET A 1 -14.78 -12.46 3.75
C MET A 1 -13.34 -12.09 4.06
N SER A 2 -13.08 -10.92 4.66
CA SER A 2 -11.72 -10.42 4.89
C SER A 2 -10.92 -11.39 5.78
N ALA A 3 -9.63 -11.59 5.49
CA ALA A 3 -8.72 -12.40 6.29
C ALA A 3 -8.71 -11.99 7.78
N TYR A 4 -9.02 -10.71 8.05
CA TYR A 4 -9.18 -10.18 9.40
C TYR A 4 -10.38 -10.79 10.14
N LEU A 5 -11.52 -10.95 9.45
CA LEU A 5 -12.73 -11.53 10.03
C LEU A 5 -12.54 -13.02 10.34
N LEU A 6 -11.79 -13.74 9.49
CA LEU A 6 -11.49 -15.16 9.67
C LEU A 6 -10.53 -15.39 10.85
N GLN A 7 -9.55 -14.49 11.04
CA GLN A 7 -8.59 -14.58 12.13
C GLN A 7 -9.21 -14.23 13.49
N VAL A 8 -10.11 -13.25 13.53
CA VAL A 8 -10.93 -12.96 14.72
C VAL A 8 -11.82 -14.17 15.06
N LEU A 9 -12.52 -14.74 14.06
CA LEU A 9 -13.37 -15.92 14.26
C LEU A 9 -12.60 -17.14 14.78
N GLN A 10 -11.41 -17.44 14.24
CA GLN A 10 -10.60 -18.58 14.66
C GLN A 10 -10.03 -18.40 16.08
N THR A 11 -9.59 -17.19 16.43
CA THR A 11 -8.99 -16.92 17.74
C THR A 11 -10.06 -16.90 18.85
N SER A 12 -11.25 -16.36 18.55
CA SER A 12 -12.38 -16.31 19.47
C SER A 12 -13.04 -17.68 19.69
N CYS A 13 -13.11 -18.54 18.66
CA CYS A 13 -13.59 -19.92 18.80
C CYS A 13 -12.69 -20.76 19.71
N PHE A 14 -11.36 -20.54 19.65
CA PHE A 14 -10.38 -21.34 20.38
C PHE A 14 -10.29 -20.99 21.87
N LEU A 15 -10.55 -19.72 22.24
CA LEU A 15 -10.43 -19.26 23.64
C LEU A 15 -11.75 -19.28 24.42
N PHE A 16 -12.91 -19.15 23.76
CA PHE A 16 -14.16 -18.85 24.48
C PHE A 16 -15.39 -19.67 24.04
N GLY A 17 -15.24 -20.64 23.13
CA GLY A 17 -16.32 -21.51 22.66
C GLY A 17 -17.35 -20.83 21.74
N VAL A 18 -18.12 -21.64 21.00
CA VAL A 18 -19.00 -21.21 19.88
C VAL A 18 -20.02 -20.12 20.26
N LYS A 19 -20.52 -20.13 21.50
CA LYS A 19 -21.47 -19.11 21.99
C LYS A 19 -20.86 -17.71 22.08
N SER A 20 -19.56 -17.61 22.36
CA SER A 20 -18.85 -16.33 22.50
C SER A 20 -18.55 -15.67 21.16
N VAL A 21 -18.52 -16.46 20.08
CA VAL A 21 -18.26 -15.97 18.72
C VAL A 21 -19.47 -15.22 18.14
N VAL A 22 -20.69 -15.64 18.49
CA VAL A 22 -21.93 -14.94 18.11
C VAL A 22 -21.99 -13.54 18.71
N ILE A 23 -21.42 -13.37 19.91
CA ILE A 23 -21.41 -12.10 20.63
C ILE A 23 -20.55 -11.06 19.92
N PHE A 24 -19.33 -11.45 19.51
CA PHE A 24 -18.42 -10.57 18.80
C PHE A 24 -18.92 -10.22 17.39
N LEU A 25 -19.60 -11.15 16.72
CA LEU A 25 -20.11 -10.92 15.36
C LEU A 25 -21.26 -9.90 15.34
N PHE A 26 -22.12 -9.88 16.35
CA PHE A 26 -23.24 -8.93 16.42
C PHE A 26 -22.81 -7.50 16.81
N ILE A 27 -21.83 -7.37 17.72
CA ILE A 27 -21.26 -6.06 18.09
C ILE A 27 -20.62 -5.38 16.86
N ALA A 28 -20.03 -6.16 15.96
CA ALA A 28 -19.43 -5.64 14.72
C ALA A 28 -20.44 -5.23 13.64
N VAL A 29 -21.71 -5.61 13.77
CA VAL A 29 -22.77 -5.36 12.77
C VAL A 29 -23.81 -4.34 13.25
N ALA A 30 -23.85 -4.02 14.55
CA ALA A 30 -24.74 -3.00 15.07
C ALA A 30 -24.35 -1.61 14.57
N THR A 31 -25.23 -0.99 13.79
CA THR A 31 -25.01 0.33 13.15
C THR A 31 -25.68 1.48 13.90
N SER A 32 -26.38 1.20 15.01
CA SER A 32 -27.06 2.22 15.82
C SER A 32 -27.02 1.89 17.32
N SER A 33 -27.22 2.91 18.17
CA SER A 33 -27.23 2.80 19.63
C SER A 33 -28.32 1.85 20.15
N ASP A 34 -29.49 1.87 19.52
CA ASP A 34 -30.66 1.10 19.96
C ASP A 34 -30.46 -0.40 19.75
N GLU A 35 -29.75 -0.78 18.68
CA GLU A 35 -29.43 -2.19 18.39
C GLU A 35 -28.36 -2.74 19.34
N LEU A 36 -27.41 -1.90 19.76
CA LEU A 36 -26.43 -2.24 20.81
C LEU A 36 -27.11 -2.42 22.17
N GLU A 37 -28.06 -1.55 22.52
CA GLU A 37 -28.76 -1.61 23.80
C GLU A 37 -29.59 -2.90 23.93
N LYS A 38 -30.38 -3.24 22.90
CA LYS A 38 -31.13 -4.52 22.84
C LYS A 38 -30.19 -5.72 22.96
N PHE A 39 -29.03 -5.66 22.30
CA PHE A 39 -28.05 -6.73 22.36
C PHE A 39 -27.45 -6.92 23.76
N VAL A 40 -27.08 -5.84 24.45
CA VAL A 40 -26.56 -5.92 25.82
C VAL A 40 -27.61 -6.45 26.79
N ILE A 41 -28.88 -6.09 26.63
CA ILE A 41 -29.99 -6.63 27.44
C ILE A 41 -30.14 -8.15 27.21
N VAL A 42 -30.13 -8.60 25.96
CA VAL A 42 -30.19 -10.04 25.63
C VAL A 42 -28.98 -10.78 26.17
N LEU A 43 -27.78 -10.19 26.06
CA LEU A 43 -26.55 -10.81 26.54
C LEU A 43 -26.50 -10.90 28.07
N SER A 44 -26.99 -9.88 28.77
CA SER A 44 -27.06 -9.89 30.24
C SER A 44 -28.10 -10.88 30.76
N LEU A 45 -29.21 -11.07 30.04
CA LEU A 45 -30.17 -12.16 30.32
C LEU A 45 -29.54 -13.55 30.15
N ILE A 46 -28.67 -13.73 29.14
CA ILE A 46 -27.99 -15.00 28.86
C ILE A 46 -26.86 -15.29 29.87
N LEU A 47 -26.09 -14.28 30.27
CA LEU A 47 -24.88 -14.46 31.10
C LEU A 47 -25.14 -14.35 32.61
N LEU A 48 -26.11 -13.52 33.04
CA LEU A 48 -26.34 -13.22 34.45
C LEU A 48 -27.64 -13.84 35.00
N GLY A 49 -28.44 -14.47 34.13
CA GLY A 49 -29.74 -15.06 34.44
C GLY A 49 -30.87 -14.03 34.56
N PRO A 50 -32.14 -14.47 34.47
CA PRO A 50 -33.31 -13.59 34.33
C PRO A 50 -33.57 -12.69 35.55
N SER A 51 -32.96 -12.97 36.70
CA SER A 51 -33.14 -12.25 37.96
C SER A 51 -32.19 -11.06 38.17
N ARG A 52 -31.30 -10.75 37.22
CA ARG A 52 -30.43 -9.57 37.24
C ARG A 52 -30.48 -8.80 35.92
N LEU A 53 -31.62 -8.16 35.67
CA LEU A 53 -31.70 -7.10 34.65
C LEU A 53 -30.86 -5.91 35.10
N LEU A 54 -29.82 -5.59 34.32
CA LEU A 54 -29.02 -4.38 34.53
C LEU A 54 -29.95 -3.17 34.39
N LYS A 55 -29.92 -2.25 35.36
CA LYS A 55 -30.68 -1.00 35.28
C LYS A 55 -30.12 -0.15 34.13
N GLY A 56 -30.94 0.67 33.47
CA GLY A 56 -30.53 1.46 32.30
C GLY A 56 -29.21 2.23 32.49
N GLY A 57 -28.97 2.83 33.66
CA GLY A 57 -27.70 3.51 33.95
C GLY A 57 -26.46 2.60 34.05
N GLU A 58 -26.62 1.33 34.43
CA GLU A 58 -25.53 0.35 34.43
C GLU A 58 -25.27 -0.20 33.03
N VAL A 59 -26.32 -0.40 32.22
CA VAL A 59 -26.19 -0.75 30.79
C VAL A 59 -25.41 0.33 30.06
N THR A 60 -25.76 1.61 30.22
CA THR A 60 -25.02 2.74 29.62
C THR A 60 -23.55 2.75 30.05
N ARG A 61 -23.26 2.45 31.32
CA ARG A 61 -21.88 2.39 31.85
C ARG A 61 -21.07 1.24 31.25
N TYR A 62 -21.65 0.05 31.13
CA TYR A 62 -20.97 -1.10 30.52
C TYR A 62 -20.78 -0.93 29.02
N VAL A 63 -21.79 -0.40 28.30
CA VAL A 63 -21.65 -0.03 26.89
C VAL A 63 -20.51 0.96 26.72
N PHE A 64 -20.48 2.03 27.52
CA PHE A 64 -19.42 3.03 27.44
C PHE A 64 -18.02 2.46 27.72
N ILE A 65 -17.88 1.58 28.72
CA ILE A 65 -16.62 0.89 29.02
C ILE A 65 -16.20 -0.04 27.88
N ILE A 66 -17.14 -0.79 27.29
CA ILE A 66 -16.88 -1.68 26.15
C ILE A 66 -16.48 -0.87 24.91
N THR A 67 -17.15 0.25 24.63
CA THR A 67 -16.78 1.16 23.53
C THR A 67 -15.38 1.76 23.75
N LEU A 68 -15.04 2.17 24.98
CA LEU A 68 -13.69 2.65 25.34
C LEU A 68 -12.61 1.57 25.18
N LEU A 69 -12.89 0.32 25.59
CA LEU A 69 -11.96 -0.79 25.48
C LEU A 69 -11.77 -1.26 24.02
N LEU A 70 -12.82 -1.21 23.19
CA LEU A 70 -12.73 -1.48 21.75
C LEU A 70 -11.97 -0.38 21.00
N SER A 71 -12.06 0.88 21.45
CA SER A 71 -11.31 2.00 20.87
C SER A 71 -9.79 1.87 21.08
N ALA A 72 -9.36 1.18 22.14
CA ALA A 72 -7.96 1.10 22.53
C ALA A 72 -7.12 0.07 21.75
N GLN A 73 -7.73 -0.81 20.94
CA GLN A 73 -7.02 -1.91 20.27
C GLN A 73 -6.81 -1.73 18.75
N ALA A 74 -7.18 -0.59 18.17
CA ALA A 74 -7.04 -0.36 16.73
C ALA A 74 -5.80 0.46 16.32
N HIS A 75 -4.78 0.56 17.17
CA HIS A 75 -3.48 1.07 16.73
C HIS A 75 -2.73 -0.07 16.02
N ALA A 76 -2.90 -0.18 14.71
CA ALA A 76 -2.00 -0.99 13.89
C ALA A 76 -0.57 -0.55 14.17
N ALA A 77 0.27 -1.47 14.66
CA ALA A 77 1.64 -1.16 15.00
C ALA A 77 2.37 -0.62 13.76
N THR A 78 2.83 0.62 13.82
CA THR A 78 3.65 1.22 12.77
C THR A 78 4.92 0.40 12.60
N SER A 79 5.24 0.05 11.35
CA SER A 79 6.52 -0.59 11.02
C SER A 79 7.71 0.24 11.53
N GLN A 80 8.84 -0.42 11.75
CA GLN A 80 10.10 0.25 12.05
C GLN A 80 11.16 -0.23 11.06
N CYS A 81 11.70 0.70 10.26
CA CYS A 81 12.85 0.41 9.42
C CYS A 81 14.17 0.64 10.17
N PHE A 82 15.22 -0.09 9.75
CA PHE A 82 16.58 0.00 10.28
C PHE A 82 17.59 0.15 9.16
N GLY A 83 18.68 0.87 9.41
CA GLY A 83 19.79 1.05 8.48
C GLY A 83 19.41 1.80 7.20
N THR A 84 20.06 1.46 6.10
CA THR A 84 19.88 2.11 4.79
C THR A 84 19.13 1.23 3.80
N THR A 85 18.76 1.78 2.64
CA THR A 85 18.08 1.02 1.59
C THR A 85 18.91 -0.15 1.07
N SER A 86 20.24 -0.12 1.21
CA SER A 86 21.18 -1.16 0.75
C SER A 86 21.87 -1.97 1.87
N ASN A 87 21.60 -1.65 3.14
CA ASN A 87 22.07 -2.40 4.29
C ASN A 87 21.10 -2.13 5.45
N GLY A 88 19.97 -2.82 5.43
CA GLY A 88 18.87 -2.51 6.34
C GLY A 88 17.96 -3.70 6.60
N SER A 89 16.98 -3.46 7.46
CA SER A 89 15.92 -4.42 7.77
C SER A 89 14.63 -3.68 8.08
N LEU A 90 13.54 -4.45 8.18
CA LEU A 90 12.20 -3.94 8.46
C LEU A 90 11.55 -4.80 9.53
N GLN A 91 11.01 -4.17 10.55
CA GLN A 91 10.14 -4.82 11.52
C GLN A 91 8.68 -4.42 11.24
N GLY A 92 7.79 -5.40 11.26
CA GLY A 92 6.36 -5.17 11.01
C GLY A 92 6.08 -4.70 9.59
N GLY A 93 6.83 -5.20 8.60
CA GLY A 93 6.55 -4.92 7.20
C GLY A 93 5.16 -5.38 6.79
N VAL A 94 4.51 -4.61 5.92
CA VAL A 94 3.14 -4.86 5.47
C VAL A 94 3.10 -5.11 3.97
N ALA A 95 2.25 -6.05 3.55
CA ALA A 95 2.05 -6.34 2.14
C ALA A 95 1.25 -5.23 1.44
N LEU A 96 1.62 -4.91 0.21
CA LEU A 96 0.79 -4.12 -0.69
C LEU A 96 -0.37 -4.97 -1.25
N PRO A 97 -1.56 -4.39 -1.44
CA PRO A 97 -2.67 -5.08 -2.08
C PRO A 97 -2.36 -5.37 -3.55
N VAL A 98 -2.75 -6.55 -4.02
CA VAL A 98 -2.47 -7.02 -5.40
C VAL A 98 -3.09 -6.12 -6.47
N SER A 99 -4.19 -5.44 -6.16
CA SER A 99 -4.86 -4.51 -7.07
C SER A 99 -5.71 -3.50 -6.31
N GLY A 100 -6.03 -2.38 -6.99
CA GLY A 100 -7.00 -1.38 -6.58
C GLY A 100 -7.78 -0.84 -7.77
N ALA A 101 -8.35 0.36 -7.65
CA ALA A 101 -9.23 0.93 -8.68
C ALA A 101 -8.53 1.18 -10.02
N ASN A 102 -7.28 1.63 -9.98
CA ASN A 102 -6.48 2.03 -11.15
C ASN A 102 -5.04 1.48 -11.11
N PHE A 103 -4.76 0.50 -10.25
CA PHE A 103 -3.43 -0.11 -10.17
C PHE A 103 -3.48 -1.62 -9.95
N GLU A 104 -2.40 -2.29 -10.36
CA GLU A 104 -2.16 -3.70 -10.06
C GLU A 104 -0.68 -3.97 -9.71
N SER A 105 -0.41 -5.10 -9.08
CA SER A 105 0.94 -5.62 -8.91
C SER A 105 1.46 -6.22 -10.21
N TYR A 106 2.75 -6.09 -10.48
CA TYR A 106 3.42 -6.66 -11.65
C TYR A 106 3.29 -8.18 -11.79
N SER A 107 3.03 -8.88 -10.69
CA SER A 107 2.81 -10.31 -10.70
C SER A 107 1.91 -10.70 -9.53
N ARG A 108 0.77 -11.33 -9.86
CA ARG A 108 -0.11 -11.92 -8.84
C ARG A 108 0.64 -12.94 -7.98
N VAL A 109 1.61 -13.68 -8.55
CA VAL A 109 2.43 -14.70 -7.87
C VAL A 109 3.53 -14.08 -7.00
N ALA A 110 4.12 -12.96 -7.42
CA ALA A 110 5.15 -12.26 -6.63
C ALA A 110 4.65 -11.79 -5.26
N GLY A 111 3.36 -11.43 -5.18
CA GLY A 111 2.67 -11.15 -3.92
C GLY A 111 2.72 -12.34 -2.94
N TRP A 112 2.53 -13.56 -3.44
CA TRP A 112 2.56 -14.78 -2.62
C TRP A 112 3.96 -15.17 -2.15
N VAL A 113 5.00 -14.91 -2.95
CA VAL A 113 6.39 -15.22 -2.59
C VAL A 113 7.05 -14.15 -1.70
N GLY A 114 6.27 -13.21 -1.16
CA GLY A 114 6.75 -12.34 -0.08
C GLY A 114 7.55 -11.11 -0.52
N ARG A 115 7.51 -10.72 -1.80
CA ARG A 115 8.40 -9.68 -2.39
C ARG A 115 7.78 -8.29 -2.53
N THR A 116 6.57 -8.10 -2.01
CA THR A 116 5.77 -6.88 -2.14
C THR A 116 5.46 -6.26 -0.77
N TYR A 117 6.39 -6.39 0.17
CA TYR A 117 6.28 -5.81 1.50
C TYR A 117 7.01 -4.47 1.56
N VAL A 118 6.41 -3.53 2.29
CA VAL A 118 6.94 -2.18 2.50
C VAL A 118 6.74 -1.76 3.95
N HIS A 119 7.35 -0.64 4.32
CA HIS A 119 7.01 0.06 5.54
C HIS A 119 5.55 0.52 5.51
N SER A 120 4.84 0.41 6.64
CA SER A 120 3.43 0.83 6.78
C SER A 120 3.14 2.22 6.22
N GLN A 121 3.95 3.22 6.54
CA GLN A 121 3.80 4.58 5.98
C GLN A 121 3.97 4.64 4.45
N VAL A 122 4.86 3.83 3.85
CA VAL A 122 5.01 3.76 2.39
C VAL A 122 3.74 3.20 1.75
N ARG A 123 3.16 2.14 2.34
CA ARG A 123 1.86 1.60 1.91
C ARG A 123 0.78 2.68 1.93
N GLU A 124 0.66 3.40 3.04
CA GLU A 124 -0.36 4.45 3.18
C GLU A 124 -0.17 5.63 2.20
N ILE A 125 1.08 5.98 1.86
CA ILE A 125 1.38 6.97 0.83
C ILE A 125 0.97 6.47 -0.55
N MET A 126 1.35 5.23 -0.89
CA MET A 126 1.04 4.63 -2.19
C MET A 126 -0.46 4.51 -2.43
N LEU A 127 -1.20 3.97 -1.46
CA LEU A 127 -2.64 3.79 -1.60
C LEU A 127 -3.37 5.14 -1.70
N ALA A 128 -2.97 6.13 -0.91
CA ALA A 128 -3.55 7.47 -1.03
C ALA A 128 -3.21 8.13 -2.38
N ALA A 129 -2.03 7.89 -2.94
CA ALA A 129 -1.64 8.40 -4.25
C ALA A 129 -2.49 7.75 -5.37
N TYR A 130 -2.70 6.44 -5.30
CA TYR A 130 -3.60 5.76 -6.24
C TYR A 130 -5.04 6.23 -6.11
N ASP A 131 -5.55 6.43 -4.88
CA ASP A 131 -6.89 6.96 -4.64
C ASP A 131 -7.06 8.41 -5.15
N GLU A 132 -6.02 9.24 -5.09
CA GLU A 132 -6.00 10.57 -5.71
C GLU A 132 -6.08 10.45 -7.24
N LEU A 133 -5.25 9.60 -7.85
CA LEU A 133 -5.18 9.41 -9.30
C LEU A 133 -6.43 8.75 -9.86
N ALA A 134 -7.08 7.86 -9.11
CA ALA A 134 -8.33 7.23 -9.54
C ALA A 134 -9.46 8.26 -9.69
N LYS A 135 -9.33 9.43 -9.05
CA LYS A 135 -10.28 10.55 -9.15
C LYS A 135 -9.84 11.58 -10.19
N SER A 136 -8.55 11.89 -10.25
CA SER A 136 -8.03 12.97 -11.12
C SER A 136 -7.67 12.52 -12.53
N ALA A 137 -7.39 11.23 -12.73
CA ALA A 137 -7.02 10.62 -14.00
C ALA A 137 -7.56 9.17 -14.10
N PRO A 138 -8.89 8.97 -14.03
CA PRO A 138 -9.52 7.65 -13.93
C PRO A 138 -9.23 6.73 -15.13
N GLU A 139 -8.82 7.28 -16.26
CA GLU A 139 -8.44 6.55 -17.47
C GLU A 139 -7.01 6.01 -17.45
N LYS A 140 -6.18 6.46 -16.50
CA LYS A 140 -4.78 6.05 -16.37
C LYS A 140 -4.67 4.82 -15.47
N VAL A 141 -3.85 3.87 -15.89
CA VAL A 141 -3.61 2.64 -15.14
C VAL A 141 -2.14 2.53 -14.73
N PHE A 142 -1.90 2.03 -13.52
CA PHE A 142 -0.59 1.98 -12.90
C PHE A 142 -0.20 0.57 -12.49
N LYS A 143 1.09 0.31 -12.38
CA LYS A 143 1.58 -0.99 -11.92
C LYS A 143 2.80 -0.79 -11.03
N TYR A 144 2.76 -1.38 -9.83
CA TYR A 144 3.94 -1.44 -8.97
C TYR A 144 4.62 -2.80 -9.11
N ALA A 145 5.94 -2.82 -8.94
CA ALA A 145 6.78 -3.98 -9.15
C ALA A 145 7.41 -4.45 -7.84
N GLU A 146 8.71 -4.76 -7.86
CA GLU A 146 9.41 -5.26 -6.69
C GLU A 146 9.53 -4.19 -5.60
N THR A 147 9.32 -4.62 -4.34
CA THR A 147 9.60 -3.83 -3.15
C THR A 147 10.63 -4.60 -2.32
N GLY A 148 10.30 -5.07 -1.11
CA GLY A 148 11.17 -5.90 -0.31
C GLY A 148 10.45 -7.06 0.37
N PHE A 149 11.17 -7.73 1.27
CA PHE A 149 10.63 -8.77 2.14
C PHE A 149 9.97 -8.18 3.38
N GLN A 150 9.10 -8.97 4.03
CA GLN A 150 8.40 -8.56 5.25
C GLN A 150 9.35 -8.11 6.36
N GLN A 151 10.50 -8.79 6.49
CA GLN A 151 11.55 -8.46 7.45
C GLN A 151 12.67 -7.57 6.86
N GLY A 152 12.54 -7.15 5.60
CA GLY A 152 13.60 -6.46 4.86
C GLY A 152 14.81 -7.37 4.59
N GLY A 153 16.02 -6.81 4.65
CA GLY A 153 17.27 -7.53 4.42
C GLY A 153 17.64 -7.67 2.94
N LYS A 154 18.71 -8.42 2.68
CA LYS A 154 19.29 -8.59 1.33
C LYS A 154 18.25 -9.10 0.32
N PHE A 155 17.93 -8.26 -0.66
CA PHE A 155 16.87 -8.51 -1.63
C PHE A 155 17.43 -8.81 -3.03
N ARG A 156 17.99 -10.00 -3.26
CA ARG A 156 18.56 -10.35 -4.57
C ARG A 156 17.47 -10.35 -5.68
N PRO A 157 17.82 -9.95 -6.92
CA PRO A 157 19.15 -9.50 -7.38
C PRO A 157 19.44 -8.02 -7.07
N HIS A 158 18.49 -7.28 -6.48
CA HIS A 158 18.68 -5.88 -6.12
C HIS A 158 19.75 -5.69 -5.04
N LYS A 159 20.41 -4.53 -5.11
CA LYS A 159 21.34 -4.06 -4.09
C LYS A 159 20.61 -3.25 -2.99
N THR A 160 19.46 -2.67 -3.31
CA THR A 160 18.63 -1.84 -2.43
C THR A 160 17.44 -2.65 -1.88
N HIS A 161 16.31 -2.00 -1.56
CA HIS A 161 15.06 -2.61 -1.10
C HIS A 161 15.10 -3.32 0.27
N GLN A 162 16.12 -3.06 1.08
CA GLN A 162 16.35 -3.83 2.30
C GLN A 162 15.59 -3.33 3.53
N ASN A 163 15.12 -2.08 3.55
CA ASN A 163 14.53 -1.46 4.74
C ASN A 163 13.05 -1.08 4.57
N GLY A 164 12.40 -1.54 3.48
CA GLY A 164 10.98 -1.29 3.21
C GLY A 164 10.64 0.12 2.69
N LEU A 165 11.65 0.92 2.32
CA LEU A 165 11.48 2.29 1.85
C LEU A 165 11.74 2.48 0.35
N SER A 166 11.87 1.39 -0.40
CA SER A 166 12.12 1.42 -1.83
C SER A 166 11.01 0.67 -2.56
N VAL A 167 10.56 1.22 -3.69
CA VAL A 167 9.51 0.63 -4.53
C VAL A 167 9.87 0.85 -5.99
N ASP A 168 9.86 -0.23 -6.76
CA ASP A 168 9.88 -0.16 -8.22
C ASP A 168 8.45 0.00 -8.73
N PHE A 169 8.26 0.84 -9.73
CA PHE A 169 6.99 1.02 -10.43
C PHE A 169 7.23 0.81 -11.91
N MET A 170 6.39 -0.02 -12.54
CA MET A 170 6.46 -0.22 -13.99
C MET A 170 6.11 1.09 -14.69
N THR A 171 6.84 1.38 -15.76
CA THR A 171 6.62 2.57 -16.57
C THR A 171 5.19 2.55 -17.16
N PRO A 172 4.36 3.57 -16.90
CA PRO A 172 3.05 3.69 -17.53
C PRO A 172 3.20 3.81 -19.05
N VAL A 173 2.30 3.17 -19.79
CA VAL A 173 2.34 3.14 -21.25
C VAL A 173 0.97 3.37 -21.86
N GLN A 174 0.98 3.83 -23.11
CA GLN A 174 -0.16 3.88 -23.99
C GLN A 174 0.04 2.93 -25.16
N ASN A 175 -1.05 2.36 -25.66
CA ASN A 175 -1.05 1.64 -26.95
C ASN A 175 -1.11 2.61 -28.14
N ASP A 176 -1.09 2.08 -29.36
CA ASP A 176 -1.20 2.85 -30.61
C ASP A 176 -2.46 3.74 -30.73
N GLN A 177 -3.49 3.50 -29.89
CA GLN A 177 -4.71 4.31 -29.84
C GLN A 177 -4.63 5.42 -28.78
N GLY A 178 -3.48 5.61 -28.11
CA GLY A 178 -3.30 6.54 -27.01
C GLY A 178 -3.98 6.12 -25.70
N LYS A 179 -4.51 4.89 -25.62
CA LYS A 179 -5.17 4.39 -24.41
C LYS A 179 -4.13 3.91 -23.41
N SER A 180 -4.23 4.36 -22.16
CA SER A 180 -3.40 3.87 -21.06
C SER A 180 -3.66 2.37 -20.84
N VAL A 181 -2.59 1.59 -20.84
CA VAL A 181 -2.62 0.13 -20.62
C VAL A 181 -1.49 -0.25 -19.67
N HIS A 182 -1.62 -1.41 -19.03
CA HIS A 182 -0.53 -1.91 -18.20
C HIS A 182 0.63 -2.39 -19.09
N LEU A 183 1.86 -2.01 -18.71
CA LEU A 183 3.05 -2.62 -19.27
C LEU A 183 2.96 -4.15 -19.10
N PRO A 184 3.21 -4.95 -20.16
CA PRO A 184 3.06 -6.40 -20.08
C PRO A 184 4.11 -6.97 -19.13
N THR A 185 3.66 -7.77 -18.18
CA THR A 185 4.53 -8.42 -17.19
C THR A 185 4.23 -9.91 -17.13
N HIS A 186 5.15 -10.72 -17.64
CA HIS A 186 5.02 -12.19 -17.67
C HIS A 186 6.39 -12.87 -17.54
N ALA A 187 6.41 -14.18 -17.28
CA ALA A 187 7.66 -14.90 -17.02
C ALA A 187 8.71 -14.74 -18.14
N PHE A 188 8.29 -14.76 -19.41
CA PHE A 188 9.21 -14.65 -20.56
C PHE A 188 9.92 -13.29 -20.69
N ASN A 189 9.33 -12.19 -20.19
CA ASN A 189 9.97 -10.87 -20.17
C ASN A 189 10.48 -10.51 -18.76
N LYS A 190 10.76 -11.53 -17.93
CA LYS A 190 11.16 -11.37 -16.52
C LYS A 190 10.24 -10.43 -15.75
N PHE A 191 8.93 -10.55 -15.99
CA PHE A 191 7.89 -9.70 -15.40
C PHE A 191 8.05 -8.20 -15.71
N GLY A 192 8.54 -7.85 -16.90
CA GLY A 192 8.74 -6.48 -17.36
C GLY A 192 10.21 -6.05 -17.42
N TYR A 193 11.08 -6.61 -16.57
CA TYR A 193 12.50 -6.24 -16.44
C TYR A 193 13.41 -6.64 -17.62
N ASN A 194 12.86 -7.21 -18.69
CA ASN A 194 13.56 -7.47 -19.96
C ASN A 194 13.03 -6.59 -21.12
N ILE A 195 12.12 -5.66 -20.84
CA ILE A 195 11.67 -4.67 -21.82
C ILE A 195 12.74 -3.57 -21.89
N GLU A 196 13.00 -3.07 -23.09
CA GLU A 196 13.85 -1.89 -23.30
C GLU A 196 13.11 -0.93 -24.23
N PHE A 197 12.90 0.31 -23.78
CA PHE A 197 12.36 1.35 -24.63
C PHE A 197 13.48 1.98 -25.47
N ASP A 198 13.14 2.46 -26.66
CA ASP A 198 14.06 3.30 -27.43
C ASP A 198 14.17 4.73 -26.85
N GLN A 199 14.98 5.58 -27.48
CA GLN A 199 15.18 6.95 -27.04
C GLN A 199 13.93 7.83 -27.17
N GLN A 200 12.97 7.40 -27.97
CA GLN A 200 11.68 8.04 -28.16
C GLN A 200 10.65 7.51 -27.14
N GLY A 201 11.02 6.52 -26.32
CA GLY A 201 10.13 5.90 -25.34
C GLY A 201 9.15 4.92 -25.98
N GLN A 202 9.54 4.22 -27.05
CA GLN A 202 8.69 3.25 -27.76
C GLN A 202 9.18 1.81 -27.58
N TYR A 203 8.25 0.86 -27.55
CA TYR A 203 8.49 -0.57 -27.48
C TYR A 203 7.23 -1.33 -27.94
N ASP A 204 7.33 -2.16 -28.98
CA ASP A 204 6.27 -3.13 -29.38
C ASP A 204 4.84 -2.54 -29.48
N GLY A 205 4.68 -1.40 -30.17
CA GLY A 205 3.38 -0.70 -30.29
C GLY A 205 2.92 0.00 -29.01
N LEU A 206 3.82 0.12 -28.02
CA LEU A 206 3.62 0.88 -26.79
C LEU A 206 4.50 2.11 -26.79
N THR A 207 3.98 3.20 -26.21
CA THR A 207 4.73 4.43 -25.95
C THR A 207 4.64 4.78 -24.47
N ILE A 208 5.72 5.28 -23.88
CA ILE A 208 5.73 5.76 -22.48
C ILE A 208 4.71 6.88 -22.29
N ASP A 209 3.82 6.70 -21.32
CA ASP A 209 2.86 7.71 -20.87
C ASP A 209 3.54 8.61 -19.82
N TYR A 210 4.35 9.55 -20.29
CA TYR A 210 5.09 10.47 -19.42
C TYR A 210 4.17 11.30 -18.51
N GLU A 211 2.98 11.67 -18.99
CA GLU A 211 2.00 12.41 -18.19
C GLU A 211 1.50 11.57 -17.01
N ALA A 212 1.15 10.30 -17.25
CA ALA A 212 0.76 9.39 -16.16
C ALA A 212 1.91 9.16 -15.17
N MET A 213 3.14 8.95 -15.67
CA MET A 213 4.31 8.78 -14.81
C MET A 213 4.55 10.02 -13.94
N ALA A 214 4.51 11.21 -14.53
CA ALA A 214 4.71 12.47 -13.83
C ALA A 214 3.62 12.70 -12.78
N ALA A 215 2.35 12.51 -13.14
CA ALA A 215 1.22 12.62 -12.23
C ALA A 215 1.36 11.68 -11.03
N HIS A 216 1.80 10.45 -11.25
CA HIS A 216 2.00 9.49 -10.18
C HIS A 216 3.16 9.87 -9.23
N ILE A 217 4.30 10.31 -9.75
CA ILE A 217 5.41 10.81 -8.91
C ILE A 217 4.96 12.02 -8.08
N VAL A 218 4.19 12.94 -8.68
CA VAL A 218 3.63 14.09 -7.97
C VAL A 218 2.66 13.66 -6.87
N ALA A 219 1.75 12.73 -7.15
CA ALA A 219 0.81 12.20 -6.17
C ALA A 219 1.55 11.53 -5.00
N LEU A 220 2.54 10.67 -5.27
CA LEU A 220 3.38 10.06 -4.24
C LEU A 220 4.05 11.12 -3.36
N HIS A 221 4.66 12.14 -3.97
CA HIS A 221 5.31 13.21 -3.21
C HIS A 221 4.31 14.01 -2.37
N ARG A 222 3.17 14.43 -2.95
CA ARG A 222 2.13 15.17 -2.21
C ARG A 222 1.63 14.38 -1.00
N GLN A 223 1.32 13.10 -1.20
CA GLN A 223 0.83 12.22 -0.14
C GLN A 223 1.91 11.95 0.92
N ALA A 224 3.18 11.84 0.52
CA ALA A 224 4.29 11.79 1.47
C ALA A 224 4.39 13.08 2.31
N ARG A 225 4.30 14.25 1.67
CA ARG A 225 4.35 15.56 2.35
C ARG A 225 3.19 15.75 3.32
N GLN A 226 1.96 15.36 2.94
CA GLN A 226 0.78 15.40 3.81
C GLN A 226 0.95 14.58 5.10
N ARG A 227 1.77 13.53 5.03
CA ARG A 227 2.09 12.65 6.18
C ARG A 227 3.37 13.06 6.91
N GLY A 228 3.96 14.21 6.57
CA GLY A 228 5.18 14.72 7.21
C GLY A 228 6.48 14.08 6.71
N TYR A 229 6.44 13.33 5.61
CA TYR A 229 7.60 12.68 5.01
C TYR A 229 8.02 13.36 3.70
N ASN A 230 8.95 12.75 2.97
CA ASN A 230 9.36 13.17 1.64
C ASN A 230 9.74 11.97 0.77
N LEU A 231 10.04 12.19 -0.51
CA LEU A 231 10.79 11.25 -1.34
C LEU A 231 12.27 11.62 -1.26
N TRP A 232 13.16 10.62 -1.13
CA TRP A 232 14.60 10.84 -1.16
C TRP A 232 15.08 11.05 -2.59
N ARG A 233 14.73 10.12 -3.49
CA ARG A 233 15.08 10.20 -4.90
C ARG A 233 14.17 9.34 -5.77
N VAL A 234 14.12 9.70 -7.04
CA VAL A 234 13.55 8.89 -8.11
C VAL A 234 14.68 8.49 -9.07
N ILE A 235 14.75 7.22 -9.44
CA ILE A 235 15.67 6.70 -10.45
C ILE A 235 14.83 6.29 -11.66
N PHE A 236 15.08 6.95 -12.77
CA PHE A 236 14.51 6.67 -14.09
C PHE A 236 15.59 6.95 -15.13
N ASP A 237 15.53 6.34 -16.31
CA ASP A 237 16.59 6.48 -17.32
C ASP A 237 16.90 7.97 -17.61
N PRO A 238 18.15 8.45 -17.38
CA PRO A 238 18.50 9.85 -17.59
C PRO A 238 18.26 10.37 -19.00
N GLN A 239 18.24 9.51 -20.03
CA GLN A 239 17.97 9.90 -21.42
C GLN A 239 16.49 10.18 -21.66
N LEU A 240 15.61 9.57 -20.88
CA LEU A 240 14.14 9.73 -20.98
C LEU A 240 13.59 10.79 -20.02
N GLN A 241 14.36 11.18 -18.99
CA GLN A 241 13.97 12.24 -18.06
C GLN A 241 13.60 13.58 -18.73
N PRO A 242 14.26 14.06 -19.81
CA PRO A 242 13.83 15.29 -20.49
C PRO A 242 12.37 15.27 -20.96
N ASN A 243 11.88 14.13 -21.46
CA ASN A 243 10.48 13.96 -21.87
C ASN A 243 9.55 14.04 -20.65
N LEU A 244 9.93 13.42 -19.53
CA LEU A 244 9.21 13.51 -18.26
C LEU A 244 9.12 14.97 -17.75
N MET A 245 10.18 15.76 -17.94
CA MET A 245 10.20 17.19 -17.55
C MET A 245 9.40 18.09 -18.49
N ASN A 246 9.03 17.63 -19.68
CA ASN A 246 8.21 18.38 -20.64
C ASN A 246 6.70 18.18 -20.42
N THR A 247 6.31 17.37 -19.44
CA THR A 247 4.91 17.14 -19.05
C THR A 247 4.30 18.37 -18.35
N ALA A 248 2.97 18.38 -18.20
CA ALA A 248 2.25 19.38 -17.41
C ALA A 248 2.77 19.49 -15.96
N HIS A 249 3.30 18.39 -15.42
CA HIS A 249 3.87 18.33 -14.07
C HIS A 249 5.37 18.63 -14.00
N GLY A 250 6.04 18.86 -15.13
CA GLY A 250 7.49 19.02 -15.20
C GLY A 250 8.07 20.13 -14.32
N SER A 251 7.37 21.26 -14.19
CA SER A 251 7.80 22.34 -13.28
C SER A 251 7.81 21.88 -11.82
N TYR A 252 6.76 21.19 -11.39
CA TYR A 252 6.67 20.62 -10.04
C TYR A 252 7.78 19.59 -9.81
N LEU A 253 8.01 18.70 -10.77
CA LEU A 253 9.05 17.68 -10.68
C LEU A 253 10.44 18.30 -10.50
N ARG A 254 10.80 19.31 -11.30
CA ARG A 254 12.09 20.01 -11.17
C ARG A 254 12.27 20.67 -9.81
N GLN A 255 11.20 21.22 -9.24
CA GLN A 255 11.25 21.95 -7.98
C GLN A 255 11.32 21.02 -6.75
N HIS A 256 10.65 19.87 -6.81
CA HIS A 256 10.38 19.06 -5.62
C HIS A 256 11.03 17.68 -5.63
N ILE A 257 11.44 17.16 -6.78
CA ILE A 257 11.87 15.76 -6.92
C ILE A 257 13.33 15.69 -7.33
N GLN A 258 14.12 14.94 -6.55
CA GLN A 258 15.50 14.63 -6.88
C GLN A 258 15.56 13.40 -7.80
N PHE A 259 15.85 13.61 -9.08
CA PHE A 259 16.13 12.52 -10.01
C PHE A 259 17.61 12.11 -9.98
N SER A 260 17.88 10.80 -10.09
CA SER A 260 19.22 10.30 -10.33
C SER A 260 19.69 10.66 -11.73
N LYS A 261 20.86 11.30 -11.85
CA LYS A 261 21.47 11.67 -13.14
C LYS A 261 22.47 10.65 -13.66
N LYS A 262 22.90 9.71 -12.81
CA LYS A 262 23.90 8.71 -13.18
C LYS A 262 23.21 7.55 -13.88
N ARG A 263 23.78 7.12 -15.01
CA ARG A 263 23.33 5.92 -15.70
C ARG A 263 23.59 4.69 -14.82
N SER A 264 22.54 3.94 -14.57
CA SER A 264 22.63 2.61 -13.96
C SER A 264 23.20 1.60 -14.97
N TRP A 265 23.89 0.56 -14.48
CA TRP A 265 24.42 -0.50 -15.35
C TRP A 265 23.30 -1.28 -16.04
N VAL A 266 22.18 -1.50 -15.34
CA VAL A 266 20.90 -1.95 -15.92
C VAL A 266 20.09 -0.70 -16.25
N ARG A 267 19.50 -0.63 -17.45
CA ARG A 267 18.59 0.46 -17.81
C ARG A 267 17.37 0.44 -16.88
N HIS A 268 16.74 1.60 -16.71
CA HIS A 268 15.55 1.78 -15.86
C HIS A 268 14.57 2.60 -16.69
N ASP A 269 14.25 2.09 -17.87
CA ASP A 269 13.27 2.69 -18.77
C ASP A 269 11.94 1.94 -18.69
N GLU A 270 11.99 0.66 -18.37
CA GLU A 270 10.87 -0.24 -18.10
C GLU A 270 10.24 -0.06 -16.72
N HIS A 271 10.98 0.51 -15.78
CA HIS A 271 10.49 0.91 -14.46
C HIS A 271 11.22 2.14 -13.95
N TYR A 272 10.60 2.82 -12.98
CA TYR A 272 11.24 3.84 -12.16
C TYR A 272 11.22 3.41 -10.70
N HIS A 273 12.30 3.70 -10.00
CA HIS A 273 12.51 3.38 -8.61
C HIS A 273 12.30 4.61 -7.76
N VAL A 274 11.52 4.49 -6.68
CA VAL A 274 11.32 5.58 -5.73
C VAL A 274 11.81 5.14 -4.35
N ASP A 275 12.74 5.92 -3.80
CA ASP A 275 13.15 5.81 -2.40
C ASP A 275 12.38 6.84 -1.57
N PHE A 276 11.68 6.40 -0.53
CA PHE A 276 10.96 7.24 0.42
C PHE A 276 11.88 7.71 1.55
N ALA A 277 11.77 8.98 1.94
CA ALA A 277 12.52 9.57 3.05
C ALA A 277 11.70 9.49 4.35
N ILE A 278 11.65 8.29 4.92
CA ILE A 278 11.09 8.02 6.26
C ILE A 278 12.27 7.71 7.21
N PRO A 279 12.35 8.34 8.39
CA PRO A 279 13.45 8.10 9.31
C PRO A 279 13.52 6.64 9.80
N CYS A 280 14.69 6.02 9.63
CA CYS A 280 14.98 4.68 10.16
C CYS A 280 15.85 4.77 11.41
N ARG A 281 15.76 3.74 12.26
CA ARG A 281 16.74 3.54 13.33
C ARG A 281 18.08 3.11 12.72
N PRO A 282 19.21 3.42 13.36
CA PRO A 282 20.51 2.95 12.92
C PRO A 282 20.58 1.43 12.84
#